data_AF-A0A8T4BF72-F1
#
_entry.id   AF-A0A8T4BF72-F1
#
_cell.length_a   1.000
_cell.length_b   1.000
_cell.length_c   1.000
_cell.angle_alpha   90.00
_cell.angle_beta   90.00
_cell.angle_gamma   90.00
#
_symmetry.space_group_name_H-M   'P 1'
#
loop_
_entity.id
_entity.type
_entity.pdbx_description
1 polymer ?
#
loop_
_entity_poly.entity_id
_entity_poly.type
_entity_poly.pdbx_seq_one_letter_code
_entity_poly.pdbx_strand_id
1 'polypeptide(L)'
;MELKASTCLRISSACFFLNSIFVLIFFWIIFPDGFTYFQNQEAVDAARTWGNVNAMLFLSLALIWFFSSNFEDLKPKKVIGMSNFIICILFLCLSTLHMVLDTLDIFYLNPPPPPVWIFLTISGGMGFYAWRKSTA
;
A
#
# COMPACT_ATOMS: atom_id res chain seq x y z
N MET A 1 -6.38 26.11 6.82
CA MET A 1 -4.97 25.76 7.12
C MET A 1 -4.45 24.96 5.92
N GLU A 2 -3.49 25.47 5.15
CA GLU A 2 -2.97 24.74 3.99
C GLU A 2 -1.99 23.63 4.41
N LEU A 3 -2.10 22.45 3.80
CA LEU A 3 -1.19 21.32 4.02
C LEU A 3 0.13 21.55 3.28
N LYS A 4 1.25 21.37 3.99
CA LYS A 4 2.60 21.37 3.42
C LYS A 4 2.90 20.03 2.74
N ALA A 5 3.76 20.04 1.71
CA ALA A 5 4.20 18.82 1.04
C ALA A 5 4.81 17.77 1.99
N SER A 6 5.53 18.21 3.03
CA SER A 6 6.06 17.33 4.07
C SER A 6 4.96 16.63 4.86
N THR A 7 3.89 17.33 5.22
CA THR A 7 2.75 16.73 5.92
C THR A 7 2.06 15.67 5.06
N CYS A 8 1.86 15.95 3.77
CA CYS A 8 1.28 15.00 2.83
C CYS A 8 2.12 13.71 2.70
N LEU A 9 3.46 13.84 2.62
CA LEU A 9 4.36 12.68 2.60
C LEU A 9 4.33 11.89 3.92
N ARG A 10 4.17 12.56 5.08
CA ARG A 10 4.01 11.89 6.37
C ARG A 10 2.69 11.11 6.47
N ILE A 11 1.60 11.67 5.96
CA ILE A 11 0.30 10.96 5.90
C ILE A 11 0.43 9.74 4.96
N SER A 12 1.08 9.90 3.80
CA SER A 12 1.35 8.81 2.87
C SER A 12 2.17 7.70 3.53
N SER A 13 3.22 8.08 4.27
CA SER A 13 4.04 7.17 5.07
C SER A 13 3.21 6.38 6.08
N ALA A 14 2.36 7.07 6.86
CA ALA A 14 1.49 6.43 7.84
C ALA A 14 0.54 5.42 7.19
N CYS A 15 -0.05 5.74 6.03
CA CYS A 15 -0.91 4.83 5.29
C CYS A 15 -0.16 3.55 4.88
N PHE A 16 1.06 3.68 4.35
CA PHE A 16 1.88 2.53 3.97
C PHE A 16 2.37 1.71 5.18
N PHE A 17 2.69 2.37 6.29
CA PHE A 17 3.06 1.69 7.53
C PHE A 17 1.89 0.86 8.10
N LEU A 18 0.69 1.45 8.15
CA LEU A 18 -0.53 0.76 8.56
C LEU A 18 -0.87 -0.39 7.62
N ASN A 19 -0.71 -0.21 6.30
CA ASN A 19 -0.84 -1.30 5.33
C ASN A 19 0.12 -2.45 5.61
N SER A 20 1.39 -2.16 5.91
CA SER A 20 2.37 -3.19 6.26
C SER A 20 1.94 -4.02 7.47
N ILE A 21 1.46 -3.36 8.53
CA ILE A 21 0.99 -4.06 9.73
C ILE A 21 -0.26 -4.88 9.39
N PHE A 22 -1.19 -4.28 8.67
CA PHE A 22 -2.46 -4.89 8.33
C PHE A 22 -2.28 -6.17 7.50
N VAL A 23 -1.41 -6.17 6.47
CA VAL A 23 -1.19 -7.38 5.67
C VAL A 23 -0.49 -8.49 6.48
N LEU A 24 0.41 -8.14 7.41
CA LEU A 24 0.99 -9.14 8.32
C LEU A 24 -0.08 -9.78 9.17
N ILE A 25 -0.90 -8.98 9.85
CA ILE A 25 -2.00 -9.49 10.70
C ILE A 25 -2.96 -10.34 9.87
N PHE A 26 -3.33 -9.86 8.67
CA PHE A 26 -4.26 -10.57 7.81
C PHE A 26 -3.72 -11.94 7.41
N PHE A 27 -2.51 -12.04 6.86
CA PHE A 27 -1.97 -13.32 6.36
C PHE A 27 -1.48 -14.26 7.47
N TRP A 28 -1.07 -13.74 8.63
CA TRP A 28 -0.56 -14.58 9.72
C TRP A 28 -1.62 -15.03 10.71
N ILE A 29 -2.63 -14.17 10.97
CA ILE A 29 -3.60 -14.39 12.05
C ILE A 29 -4.98 -14.67 11.47
N ILE A 30 -5.47 -13.81 10.57
CA ILE A 30 -6.87 -13.87 10.11
C ILE A 30 -7.06 -14.94 9.03
N PHE A 31 -6.14 -15.01 8.06
CA PHE A 31 -6.24 -15.89 6.90
C PHE A 31 -6.23 -17.39 7.26
N PRO A 32 -5.35 -17.88 8.16
CA PRO A 32 -5.34 -19.29 8.55
C PRO A 32 -6.59 -19.73 9.30
N ASP A 33 -7.17 -18.84 10.14
CA ASP A 33 -8.32 -19.18 11.00
C ASP A 33 -9.67 -18.94 10.31
N GLY A 34 -9.75 -17.97 9.39
CA GLY A 34 -10.98 -17.59 8.69
C GLY A 34 -11.37 -18.51 7.53
N PHE A 35 -10.40 -19.23 6.95
CA PHE A 35 -10.64 -20.21 5.90
C PHE A 35 -10.47 -21.62 6.46
N THR A 36 -11.53 -22.15 7.07
CA THR A 36 -11.69 -23.57 7.47
C THR A 36 -11.48 -24.59 6.33
N TYR A 37 -11.17 -24.12 5.12
CA TYR A 37 -10.96 -24.88 3.89
C TYR A 37 -9.49 -25.26 3.61
N PHE A 38 -8.50 -24.58 4.19
CA PHE A 38 -7.09 -24.91 3.93
C PHE A 38 -6.60 -25.99 4.92
N GLN A 39 -6.96 -27.25 4.66
CA GLN A 39 -6.22 -28.39 5.20
C GLN A 39 -4.80 -28.52 4.60
N ASN A 40 -4.50 -27.72 3.58
CA ASN A 40 -3.21 -27.70 2.90
C ASN A 40 -2.25 -26.68 3.55
N GLN A 41 -1.33 -27.19 4.37
CA GLN A 41 -0.30 -26.40 5.03
C GLN A 41 0.58 -25.62 4.04
N GLU A 42 0.84 -26.15 2.84
CA GLU A 42 1.65 -25.47 1.82
C GLU A 42 0.99 -24.18 1.33
N ALA A 43 -0.34 -24.17 1.21
CA ALA A 43 -1.09 -22.97 0.81
C ALA A 43 -1.02 -21.88 1.90
N VAL A 44 -1.07 -22.28 3.18
CA VAL A 44 -0.93 -21.36 4.32
C VAL A 44 0.47 -20.75 4.36
N ASP A 45 1.51 -21.56 4.16
CA ASP A 45 2.90 -21.09 4.18
C ASP A 45 3.22 -20.19 2.97
N ALA A 46 2.66 -20.51 1.80
CA ALA A 46 2.72 -19.64 0.64
C ALA A 46 2.04 -18.29 0.91
N ALA A 47 0.83 -18.29 1.48
CA ALA A 47 0.09 -17.07 1.80
C ALA A 47 0.84 -16.19 2.83
N ARG A 48 1.43 -16.80 3.87
CA ARG A 48 2.29 -16.09 4.84
C ARG A 48 3.53 -15.49 4.18
N THR A 49 4.15 -16.22 3.27
CA THR A 49 5.31 -15.74 2.50
C THR A 49 4.94 -14.53 1.64
N TRP A 50 3.81 -14.59 0.94
CA TRP A 50 3.24 -13.45 0.21
C TRP A 50 2.93 -12.27 1.14
N GLY A 51 2.36 -12.53 2.32
CA GLY A 51 2.12 -11.52 3.35
C GLY A 51 3.40 -10.81 3.79
N ASN A 52 4.48 -11.56 4.03
CA ASN A 52 5.79 -11.01 4.40
C ASN A 52 6.37 -10.11 3.31
N VAL A 53 6.31 -10.55 2.05
CA VAL A 53 6.84 -9.77 0.92
C VAL A 53 6.08 -8.46 0.75
N ASN A 54 4.75 -8.50 0.80
CA ASN A 54 3.92 -7.29 0.70
C ASN A 54 4.15 -6.34 1.90
N ALA A 55 4.30 -6.89 3.11
CA ALA A 55 4.62 -6.10 4.29
C ALA A 55 5.94 -5.37 4.14
N MET A 56 7.00 -6.07 3.73
CA MET A 56 8.31 -5.47 3.51
C MET A 56 8.26 -4.37 2.44
N LEU A 57 7.54 -4.60 1.35
CA LEU A 57 7.34 -3.59 0.30
C LEU A 57 6.66 -2.33 0.86
N PHE A 58 5.54 -2.49 1.57
CA PHE A 58 4.81 -1.36 2.14
C PHE A 58 5.61 -0.63 3.21
N LEU A 59 6.31 -1.35 4.09
CA LEU A 59 7.19 -0.73 5.09
C LEU A 59 8.33 0.05 4.43
N SER A 60 8.94 -0.50 3.39
CA SER A 60 10.01 0.18 2.65
C SER A 60 9.52 1.48 2.02
N LEU A 61 8.35 1.45 1.38
CA LEU A 61 7.72 2.66 0.85
C LEU A 61 7.39 3.65 1.97
N ALA A 62 6.84 3.19 3.09
CA ALA A 62 6.55 4.04 4.25
C ALA A 62 7.79 4.80 4.73
N LEU A 63 8.92 4.10 4.86
CA LEU A 63 10.20 4.68 5.25
C LEU A 63 10.70 5.69 4.21
N ILE A 64 10.64 5.37 2.92
CA ILE A 64 11.02 6.30 1.83
C ILE A 64 10.20 7.59 1.95
N TRP A 65 8.88 7.50 2.09
CA TRP A 65 8.02 8.68 2.22
C TRP A 65 8.32 9.47 3.50
N PHE A 66 8.59 8.78 4.62
CA PHE A 66 8.94 9.42 5.89
C PHE A 66 10.25 10.21 5.79
N PHE A 67 11.32 9.58 5.34
CA PHE A 67 12.63 10.23 5.20
C PHE A 67 12.57 11.40 4.22
N SER A 68 11.89 11.20 3.09
CA SER A 68 11.70 12.24 2.07
C SER A 68 10.90 13.44 2.58
N SER A 69 9.99 13.23 3.54
CA SER A 69 9.23 14.31 4.16
C SER A 69 10.10 15.32 4.91
N ASN A 70 11.29 14.88 5.35
CA ASN A 70 12.23 15.68 6.14
C ASN A 70 13.29 16.39 5.29
N PHE A 71 13.33 16.19 3.97
CA PHE A 71 14.21 16.98 3.11
C PHE A 71 13.90 18.47 3.23
N GLU A 72 14.90 19.33 3.13
CA GLU A 72 14.66 20.78 3.14
C GLU A 72 14.17 21.23 1.75
N ASP A 73 14.80 20.71 0.69
CA ASP A 73 14.51 21.04 -0.70
C ASP A 73 13.15 20.51 -1.20
N LEU A 74 12.46 21.36 -1.98
CA LEU A 74 11.18 21.02 -2.63
C LEU A 74 11.35 20.18 -3.90
N LYS A 75 12.47 20.31 -4.63
CA LYS A 75 12.73 19.55 -5.86
C LYS A 75 12.66 18.02 -5.67
N PRO A 76 13.35 17.40 -4.70
CA PRO A 76 13.24 15.95 -4.49
C PRO A 76 11.83 15.55 -4.03
N LYS A 77 11.20 16.33 -3.15
CA LYS A 77 9.82 16.09 -2.69
C LYS A 77 8.81 16.07 -3.83
N LYS A 78 9.00 16.90 -4.87
CA LYS A 78 8.18 16.91 -6.07
C LYS A 78 8.23 15.55 -6.79
N VAL A 79 9.44 15.05 -7.07
CA VAL A 79 9.64 13.77 -7.76
C VAL A 79 9.05 12.62 -6.94
N ILE A 80 9.28 12.65 -5.63
CA ILE A 80 8.83 11.63 -4.69
C ILE A 80 7.30 11.63 -4.56
N GLY A 81 6.66 12.80 -4.46
CA GLY A 81 5.20 12.92 -4.44
C GLY A 81 4.55 12.37 -5.71
N MET A 82 5.11 12.68 -6.89
CA MET A 82 4.64 12.12 -8.16
C MET A 82 4.85 10.61 -8.24
N SER A 83 6.00 10.12 -7.78
CA SER A 83 6.31 8.69 -7.75
C SER A 83 5.32 7.93 -6.85
N ASN A 84 5.01 8.47 -5.67
CA ASN A 84 4.00 7.91 -4.78
C ASN A 84 2.62 7.82 -5.47
N PHE A 85 2.20 8.89 -6.13
CA PHE A 85 0.92 8.91 -6.86
C PHE A 85 0.86 7.82 -7.94
N ILE A 86 1.92 7.70 -8.76
CA ILE A 86 2.02 6.66 -9.80
C ILE A 86 1.99 5.26 -9.19
N ILE A 87 2.78 5.01 -8.14
CA ILE A 87 2.84 3.71 -7.46
C ILE A 87 1.45 3.32 -6.90
N CYS A 88 0.74 4.26 -6.26
CA CYS A 88 -0.60 4.02 -5.77
C CYS A 88 -1.59 3.68 -6.90
N ILE A 89 -1.52 4.37 -8.05
CA ILE A 89 -2.33 4.02 -9.23
C ILE A 89 -2.02 2.59 -9.68
N LEU A 90 -0.74 2.24 -9.82
CA LEU A 90 -0.33 0.90 -10.25
C LEU A 90 -0.83 -0.19 -9.29
N PHE A 91 -0.73 0.03 -7.98
CA PHE A 91 -1.26 -0.92 -6.99
C PHE A 91 -2.78 -1.01 -7.02
N LEU A 92 -3.50 0.10 -7.21
CA LEU A 92 -4.96 0.07 -7.36
C LEU A 92 -5.40 -0.65 -8.65
N CYS A 93 -4.69 -0.43 -9.76
CA CYS A 93 -4.93 -1.14 -11.01
C CYS A 93 -4.66 -2.64 -10.86
N LEU A 94 -3.53 -3.01 -10.25
CA LEU A 94 -3.18 -4.40 -9.99
C LEU A 94 -4.21 -5.07 -9.09
N SER A 95 -4.61 -4.39 -8.01
CA SER A 95 -5.66 -4.82 -7.09
C SER A 95 -7.00 -5.03 -7.79
N THR A 96 -7.40 -4.11 -8.65
CA THR A 96 -8.63 -4.22 -9.45
C THR A 96 -8.55 -5.40 -10.43
N LEU A 97 -7.40 -5.61 -11.08
CA LEU A 97 -7.17 -6.75 -11.97
C LEU A 97 -7.32 -8.08 -11.20
N HIS A 98 -6.80 -8.17 -9.98
CA HIS A 98 -6.97 -9.36 -9.14
C HIS A 98 -8.45 -9.63 -8.86
N MET A 99 -9.24 -8.61 -8.53
CA MET A 99 -10.69 -8.76 -8.34
C MET A 99 -11.40 -9.24 -9.61
N VAL A 100 -11.07 -8.66 -10.77
CA VAL A 100 -11.73 -9.05 -12.02
C VAL A 100 -11.40 -10.50 -12.39
N LEU A 101 -10.14 -10.93 -12.22
CA LEU A 101 -9.72 -12.30 -12.53
C LEU A 101 -10.36 -13.33 -11.60
N ASP A 102 -10.59 -12.98 -10.33
CA ASP A 102 -11.33 -13.79 -9.36
C ASP A 102 -12.81 -13.92 -9.76
N THR A 103 -13.46 -12.81 -10.15
CA THR A 103 -14.86 -12.84 -10.62
C THR A 103 -15.08 -13.61 -11.92
N LEU A 104 -14.03 -13.87 -12.69
CA LEU A 104 -14.09 -14.63 -13.95
C LEU A 104 -13.74 -16.12 -13.76
N ASP A 105 -13.56 -16.59 -12.52
CA ASP A 105 -13.14 -17.96 -12.17
C ASP A 105 -11.82 -18.39 -12.86
N ILE A 106 -10.98 -17.44 -13.29
CA ILE A 106 -9.70 -17.72 -13.97
C ILE A 106 -8.60 -18.00 -12.94
N PHE A 107 -8.61 -17.26 -11.83
CA PHE A 107 -7.68 -17.42 -10.71
C PHE A 107 -8.43 -17.16 -9.40
N TYR A 108 -8.46 -18.13 -8.49
CA TYR A 108 -8.94 -17.91 -7.11
C TYR A 108 -7.91 -17.06 -6.35
N LEU A 109 -8.03 -15.75 -6.49
CA LEU A 109 -7.20 -14.77 -5.80
C LEU A 109 -8.14 -13.94 -4.94
N ASN A 110 -8.16 -14.25 -3.64
CA ASN A 110 -8.93 -13.48 -2.68
C ASN A 110 -8.65 -11.97 -2.87
N PRO A 111 -9.69 -11.16 -3.07
CA PRO A 111 -9.51 -9.74 -3.34
C PRO A 111 -8.82 -9.08 -2.14
N PRO A 112 -7.90 -8.11 -2.38
CA PRO A 112 -7.20 -7.46 -1.30
C PRO A 112 -8.20 -6.77 -0.35
N PRO A 113 -7.98 -6.82 0.98
CA PRO A 113 -9.01 -6.40 1.92
C PRO A 113 -9.32 -4.90 1.80
N PRO A 114 -10.56 -4.45 2.11
CA PRO A 114 -10.98 -3.05 1.96
C PRO A 114 -10.04 -1.99 2.58
N PRO A 115 -9.40 -2.22 3.76
CA PRO A 115 -8.43 -1.26 4.30
C PRO A 115 -7.26 -0.94 3.38
N VAL A 116 -6.80 -1.91 2.58
CA VAL A 116 -5.68 -1.72 1.63
C VAL A 116 -6.04 -0.67 0.58
N TRP A 117 -7.25 -0.75 0.02
CA TRP A 117 -7.75 0.21 -0.97
C TRP A 117 -7.86 1.62 -0.42
N ILE A 118 -8.39 1.73 0.80
CA ILE A 118 -8.58 3.02 1.48
C ILE A 118 -7.22 3.69 1.69
N PHE A 119 -6.25 2.96 2.26
CA PHE A 119 -4.92 3.51 2.52
C PHE A 119 -4.13 3.82 1.24
N LEU A 120 -4.26 3.00 0.19
CA LEU A 120 -3.65 3.29 -1.12
C LEU A 120 -4.26 4.55 -1.76
N THR A 121 -5.57 4.72 -1.68
CA THR A 121 -6.27 5.88 -2.24
C THR A 121 -5.90 7.17 -1.50
N ILE A 122 -5.89 7.13 -0.16
CA ILE A 122 -5.46 8.28 0.67
C ILE A 122 -4.00 8.62 0.37
N SER A 123 -3.12 7.62 0.35
CA SER A 123 -1.69 7.83 0.07
C SER A 123 -1.46 8.42 -1.33
N GLY A 124 -2.13 7.88 -2.36
CA GLY A 124 -2.04 8.40 -3.72
C GLY A 124 -2.50 9.85 -3.82
N GLY A 125 -3.65 10.16 -3.21
CA GLY A 125 -4.15 11.54 -3.12
C GLY A 125 -3.16 12.47 -2.44
N MET A 126 -2.59 12.06 -1.31
CA MET A 126 -1.57 12.83 -0.60
C MET A 126 -0.26 12.97 -1.40
N GLY A 127 0.15 11.95 -2.17
CA GLY A 127 1.26 12.02 -3.10
C GLY A 127 1.04 13.10 -4.18
N PHE A 128 -0.15 13.11 -4.78
CA PHE A 128 -0.55 14.14 -5.75
C PHE A 128 -0.55 15.55 -5.14
N TYR A 129 -1.11 15.71 -3.93
CA TYR A 129 -1.07 16.99 -3.21
C TYR A 129 0.36 17.43 -2.89
N ALA A 130 1.23 16.52 -2.44
CA ALA A 130 2.63 16.79 -2.17
C ALA A 130 3.37 17.28 -3.42
N TRP A 131 3.10 16.65 -4.58
CA TRP A 131 3.65 17.07 -5.87
C TRP A 131 3.21 18.50 -6.23
N ARG A 132 1.90 18.79 -6.16
CA ARG A 132 1.36 20.13 -6.44
C ARG A 132 1.92 21.21 -5.52
N LYS A 133 2.06 20.92 -4.22
CA LYS A 133 2.60 21.87 -3.24
C LYS A 133 4.12 21.99 -3.27
N SER A 134 4.81 21.13 -4.02
CA SER A 134 6.26 21.26 -4.27
C SER A 134 6.57 22.00 -5.57
N THR A 135 5.54 22.53 -6.26
CA THR A 135 5.67 23.35 -7.49
C THR A 135 5.32 24.82 -7.31
N ALA A 136 4.67 25.18 -6.20
CA ALA A 136 4.32 26.55 -5.82
C ALA A 136 5.31 27.06 -4.78
#